data_AF-A0A8L8KZK4-F1
#
_entry.id   AF-A0A8L8KZK4-F1
#
_cell.length_a   1.000
_cell.length_b   1.000
_cell.length_c   1.000
_cell.angle_alpha   90.00
_cell.angle_beta   90.00
_cell.angle_gamma   90.00
#
_symmetry.space_group_name_H-M   'P 1'
#
loop_
_entity.id
_entity.type
_entity.pdbx_description
1 polymer ?
#
loop_
_entity_poly.entity_id
_entity_poly.type
_entity_poly.pdbx_seq_one_letter_code
_entity_poly.pdbx_strand_id
1 'polypeptide(L)'
;LVTTMLARLPEVHSCVQTYTDLLAALVAFSIHQQTVVCDVMLRQPLPYTVQVQDAWECVARERSLFANTLDYLLELLTGALEQPYDVMDTGGGNSVKIVHVEPCQYVAAIAEVIKVGTKQPLIITPELRRSADRPAGMAVATLKTLLSRTQSTSVIEDMNQARGWTECLDRELFVGAITVLVRSLVEHRPEWVDPLARCVMEKSCHEREPIRLTAVVVCSALVKKAPDSNGDFNEKLLIDSVRLLENSLTDQSLRIRRV
;
A
#
# COMPACT_ATOMS: atom_id res chain seq x y z
N LEU A 1 19.58 16.00 16.16
CA LEU A 1 18.47 16.86 16.63
C LEU A 1 17.12 16.13 16.55
N VAL A 2 16.63 15.75 15.36
CA VAL A 2 15.34 15.04 15.19
C VAL A 2 15.24 13.78 16.06
N THR A 3 16.29 12.95 16.12
CA THR A 3 16.35 11.77 16.99
C THR A 3 16.14 12.13 18.46
N THR A 4 16.75 13.23 18.90
CA THR A 4 16.59 13.74 20.27
C THR A 4 15.17 14.22 20.51
N MET A 5 14.56 14.92 19.55
CA MET A 5 13.17 15.38 19.67
C MET A 5 12.21 14.19 19.82
N LEU A 6 12.32 13.17 18.96
CA LEU A 6 11.48 11.97 19.07
C LEU A 6 11.70 11.21 20.38
N ALA A 7 12.96 11.07 20.82
CA ALA A 7 13.28 10.39 22.07
C ALA A 7 12.72 11.10 23.32
N ARG A 8 12.49 12.42 23.25
CA ARG A 8 11.94 13.21 24.37
C ARG A 8 10.42 13.30 24.37
N LEU A 9 9.73 13.01 23.26
CA LEU A 9 8.25 13.01 23.21
C LEU A 9 7.61 12.15 24.32
N PRO A 10 8.09 10.93 24.63
CA PRO A 10 7.53 10.13 25.72
C PRO A 10 7.81 10.71 27.11
N GLU A 11 8.81 11.56 27.28
CA GLU A 11 9.12 12.15 28.60
C GLU A 11 8.25 13.38 28.90
N VAL A 12 7.84 14.10 27.85
CA VAL A 12 7.08 15.36 27.99
C VAL A 12 5.58 15.19 27.74
N HIS A 13 5.09 13.97 27.48
CA HIS A 13 3.69 13.68 27.15
C HIS A 13 2.67 14.17 28.21
N SER A 14 3.08 14.27 29.48
CA SER A 14 2.24 14.79 30.56
C SER A 14 2.05 16.31 30.51
N CYS A 15 2.94 17.04 29.83
CA CYS A 15 2.84 18.48 29.61
C CYS A 15 2.38 18.76 28.18
N VAL A 16 1.06 18.92 28.00
CA VAL A 16 0.43 19.09 26.68
C VAL A 16 1.06 20.22 25.86
N GLN A 17 1.38 21.34 26.49
CA GLN A 17 2.00 22.48 25.82
C GLN A 17 3.39 22.11 25.27
N THR A 18 4.28 21.60 26.11
CA THR A 18 5.64 21.21 25.71
C THR A 18 5.64 20.10 24.66
N TYR A 19 4.72 19.14 24.79
CA TYR A 19 4.52 18.08 23.80
C TYR A 19 4.13 18.66 22.42
N THR A 20 3.15 19.56 22.42
CA THR A 20 2.67 20.22 21.20
C THR A 20 3.74 21.10 20.57
N ASP A 21 4.49 21.86 21.36
CA ASP A 21 5.59 22.70 20.88
C ASP A 21 6.72 21.86 20.25
N LEU A 22 7.01 20.69 20.81
CA LEU A 22 8.02 19.79 20.27
C LEU A 22 7.60 19.18 18.92
N LEU A 23 6.31 18.83 18.78
CA LEU A 23 5.73 18.39 17.50
C LEU A 23 5.71 19.53 16.47
N ALA A 24 5.36 20.75 16.87
CA ALA A 24 5.40 21.92 16.00
C ALA A 24 6.83 22.23 15.53
N ALA A 25 7.82 22.11 16.41
CA ALA A 25 9.22 22.23 16.04
C ALA A 25 9.65 21.13 15.05
N LEU A 26 9.13 19.90 15.18
CA LEU A 26 9.41 18.81 14.24
C LEU A 26 8.83 19.13 12.85
N VAL A 27 7.61 19.67 12.77
CA VAL A 27 7.00 20.14 11.52
C VAL A 27 7.84 21.26 10.91
N ALA A 28 8.23 22.27 11.70
CA ALA A 28 9.07 23.37 11.22
C ALA A 28 10.41 22.88 10.67
N PHE A 29 11.03 21.87 11.30
CA PHE A 29 12.25 21.26 10.80
C PHE A 29 12.00 20.45 9.51
N SER A 30 10.86 19.77 9.42
CA SER A 30 10.47 18.98 8.24
C SER A 30 10.29 19.85 6.99
N ILE A 31 9.85 21.10 7.13
CA ILE A 31 9.77 22.07 6.01
C ILE A 31 11.12 22.26 5.32
N HIS A 32 12.23 22.18 6.06
CA HIS A 32 13.57 22.41 5.53
C HIS A 32 14.38 21.14 5.30
N GLN A 33 14.09 20.06 6.03
CA GLN A 33 14.87 18.82 6.09
C GLN A 33 13.97 17.58 6.07
N GLN A 34 12.98 17.59 5.19
CA GLN A 34 11.92 16.59 5.12
C GLN A 34 12.43 15.15 5.08
N THR A 35 13.38 14.84 4.19
CA THR A 35 13.94 13.50 4.01
C THR A 35 14.63 13.00 5.28
N VAL A 36 15.44 13.85 5.92
CA VAL A 36 16.12 13.55 7.19
C VAL A 36 15.11 13.24 8.30
N VAL A 37 14.01 14.00 8.37
CA VAL A 37 12.96 13.74 9.37
C VAL A 37 12.28 12.40 9.10
N CYS A 38 11.90 12.16 7.84
CA CYS A 38 11.29 10.90 7.43
C CYS A 38 12.19 9.70 7.76
N ASP A 39 13.47 9.76 7.42
CA ASP A 39 14.45 8.70 7.71
C ASP A 39 14.56 8.39 9.21
N VAL A 40 14.58 9.43 10.05
CA VAL A 40 14.65 9.25 11.51
C VAL A 40 13.37 8.64 12.08
N MET A 41 12.21 9.00 11.52
CA MET A 41 10.91 8.44 11.90
C MET A 41 10.73 7.00 11.39
N LEU A 42 11.22 6.69 10.20
CA LEU A 42 11.18 5.35 9.60
C LEU A 42 12.02 4.33 10.38
N ARG A 43 13.13 4.78 10.99
CA ARG A 43 14.00 3.94 11.85
C ARG A 43 13.37 3.60 13.20
N GLN A 44 12.22 4.16 13.55
CA GLN A 44 11.53 3.80 14.78
C GLN A 44 11.02 2.35 14.69
N PRO A 45 11.01 1.61 15.81
CA PRO A 45 10.57 0.22 15.80
C PRO A 45 9.10 0.11 15.41
N LEU A 46 8.76 -0.98 14.72
CA LEU A 46 7.38 -1.36 14.43
C LEU A 46 6.85 -2.29 15.55
N PRO A 47 5.55 -2.18 15.91
CA PRO A 47 4.62 -1.13 15.50
C PRO A 47 5.01 0.23 16.09
N TYR A 48 4.74 1.31 15.36
CA TYR A 48 5.05 2.66 15.81
C TYR A 48 4.37 2.97 17.15
N THR A 49 5.07 3.69 18.02
CA THR A 49 4.50 4.21 19.26
C THR A 49 3.53 5.35 18.97
N VAL A 50 2.64 5.66 19.92
CA VAL A 50 1.69 6.78 19.80
C VAL A 50 2.40 8.09 19.47
N GLN A 51 3.59 8.32 20.04
CA GLN A 51 4.37 9.54 19.79
C GLN A 51 4.88 9.64 18.35
N VAL A 52 5.29 8.51 17.77
CA VAL A 52 5.75 8.45 16.37
C VAL A 52 4.55 8.60 15.42
N GLN A 53 3.40 8.02 15.77
CA GLN A 53 2.15 8.22 15.04
C GLN A 53 1.70 9.69 15.05
N ASP A 54 1.74 10.34 16.22
CA ASP A 54 1.42 11.77 16.35
C ASP A 54 2.37 12.63 15.50
N ALA A 55 3.66 12.28 15.45
CA ALA A 55 4.63 12.98 14.61
C ALA A 55 4.33 12.81 13.10
N TRP A 56 4.00 11.60 12.64
CA TRP A 56 3.57 11.37 11.25
C TRP A 56 2.29 12.15 10.93
N GLU A 57 1.33 12.16 11.85
CA GLU A 57 0.09 12.91 11.69
C GLU A 57 0.35 14.42 11.59
N CYS A 58 1.24 14.98 12.42
CA CYS A 58 1.61 16.39 12.36
C CYS A 58 2.28 16.77 11.03
N VAL A 59 3.23 15.97 10.56
CA VAL A 59 3.89 16.18 9.26
C VAL A 59 2.88 16.11 8.11
N ALA A 60 1.99 15.11 8.15
CA ALA A 60 1.03 14.89 7.09
C ALA A 60 -0.16 15.88 7.11
N ARG A 61 -0.44 16.54 8.24
CA ARG A 61 -1.40 17.65 8.34
C ARG A 61 -0.88 18.93 7.70
N GLU A 62 0.44 19.10 7.62
CA GLU A 62 1.05 20.26 6.99
C GLU A 62 0.94 20.15 5.47
N ARG A 63 0.16 21.05 4.86
CA ARG A 63 -0.21 20.99 3.43
C ARG A 63 1.00 21.03 2.53
N SER A 64 2.02 21.80 2.90
CA SER A 64 3.25 21.93 2.14
C SER A 64 4.12 20.66 2.16
N LEU A 65 3.91 19.78 3.13
CA LEU A 65 4.69 18.56 3.33
C LEU A 65 3.99 17.28 2.87
N PHE A 66 2.66 17.25 2.89
CA PHE A 66 1.89 16.03 2.67
C PHE A 66 2.25 15.31 1.35
N ALA A 67 2.12 15.98 0.21
CA ALA A 67 2.33 15.38 -1.11
C ALA A 67 3.78 14.89 -1.27
N ASN A 68 4.75 15.76 -0.98
CA ASN A 68 6.16 15.42 -1.05
C ASN A 68 6.52 14.25 -0.12
N THR A 69 5.87 14.13 1.04
CA THR A 69 6.16 13.06 2.01
C THR A 69 5.62 11.75 1.48
N LEU A 70 4.41 11.76 0.94
CA LEU A 70 3.82 10.59 0.32
C LEU A 70 4.63 10.12 -0.89
N ASP A 71 5.02 11.03 -1.78
CA ASP A 71 5.82 10.72 -2.97
C ASP A 71 7.17 10.11 -2.59
N TYR A 72 7.86 10.70 -1.62
CA TYR A 72 9.13 10.18 -1.11
C TYR A 72 8.99 8.76 -0.54
N LEU A 73 7.95 8.51 0.28
CA LEU A 73 7.69 7.20 0.85
C LEU A 73 7.33 6.15 -0.21
N LEU A 74 6.59 6.54 -1.25
CA LEU A 74 6.25 5.66 -2.37
C LEU A 74 7.47 5.31 -3.23
N GLU A 75 8.38 6.26 -3.44
CA GLU A 75 9.65 6.02 -4.12
C GLU A 75 10.51 5.01 -3.35
N LEU A 76 10.68 5.21 -2.04
CA LEU A 76 11.39 4.27 -1.17
C LEU A 76 10.76 2.88 -1.17
N LEU A 77 9.42 2.80 -1.09
CA LEU A 77 8.69 1.54 -1.15
C LEU A 77 8.93 0.82 -2.48
N THR A 78 8.88 1.54 -3.59
CA THR A 78 9.11 0.97 -4.92
C THR A 78 10.51 0.35 -5.00
N GLY A 79 11.54 1.06 -4.52
CA GLY A 79 12.90 0.53 -4.47
C GLY A 79 13.04 -0.72 -3.59
N ALA A 80 12.42 -0.73 -2.40
CA ALA A 80 12.50 -1.90 -1.51
C ALA A 80 11.68 -3.12 -1.98
N LEU A 81 10.72 -2.92 -2.88
CA LEU A 81 9.96 -4.01 -3.49
C LEU A 81 10.74 -4.73 -4.60
N GLU A 82 11.87 -4.21 -5.06
CA GLU A 82 12.76 -4.93 -5.99
C GLU A 82 13.31 -6.21 -5.33
N GLN A 83 13.87 -6.09 -4.12
CA GLN A 83 14.35 -7.21 -3.33
C GLN A 83 13.77 -7.12 -1.90
N PRO A 84 12.53 -7.61 -1.66
CA PRO A 84 11.81 -7.41 -0.40
C PRO A 84 12.03 -8.53 0.62
N TYR A 85 12.69 -9.63 0.26
CA TYR A 85 12.94 -10.75 1.16
C TYR A 85 14.19 -11.54 0.76
N ASP A 86 14.78 -12.20 1.75
CA ASP A 86 15.76 -13.26 1.55
C ASP A 86 15.10 -14.64 1.64
N VAL A 87 15.66 -15.62 0.95
CA VAL A 87 15.25 -17.03 1.07
C VAL A 87 16.22 -17.72 2.03
N MET A 88 15.69 -18.21 3.14
CA MET A 88 16.44 -18.97 4.13
C MET A 88 16.08 -20.45 4.00
N ASP A 89 17.07 -21.28 3.71
CA ASP A 89 16.91 -22.73 3.74
C ASP A 89 16.85 -23.21 5.20
N THR A 90 15.74 -23.87 5.54
CA THR A 90 15.50 -24.42 6.88
C THR A 90 16.03 -25.85 7.04
N GLY A 91 16.72 -26.37 6.02
CA GLY A 91 17.11 -27.77 5.92
C GLY A 91 15.96 -28.67 5.44
N GLY A 92 16.27 -29.91 5.06
CA GLY A 92 15.27 -30.90 4.64
C GLY A 92 14.53 -30.58 3.33
N GLY A 93 15.07 -29.70 2.47
CA GLY A 93 14.43 -29.26 1.23
C GLY A 93 13.37 -28.17 1.40
N ASN A 94 13.19 -27.64 2.61
CA ASN A 94 12.26 -26.55 2.89
C ASN A 94 12.98 -25.21 2.95
N SER A 95 12.38 -24.18 2.34
CA SER A 95 12.85 -22.80 2.42
C SER A 95 11.74 -21.86 2.89
N VAL A 96 12.14 -20.80 3.59
CA VAL A 96 11.25 -19.76 4.11
C VAL A 96 11.71 -18.40 3.60
N LYS A 97 10.77 -17.51 3.32
CA LYS A 97 11.05 -16.13 2.92
C LYS A 97 11.06 -15.22 4.15
N ILE A 98 12.18 -14.56 4.40
CA ILE A 98 12.33 -13.58 5.48
C ILE A 98 12.23 -12.19 4.85
N VAL A 99 11.14 -11.49 5.14
CA VAL A 99 10.88 -10.16 4.58
C VAL A 99 11.77 -9.13 5.27
N HIS A 100 12.36 -8.24 4.48
CA HIS A 100 13.11 -7.11 4.99
C HIS A 100 12.21 -6.13 5.75
N VAL A 101 12.80 -5.34 6.64
CA VAL A 101 12.04 -4.42 7.49
C VAL A 101 11.57 -3.19 6.72
N GLU A 102 12.31 -2.79 5.70
CA GLU A 102 12.14 -1.56 4.92
C GLU A 102 10.77 -1.50 4.23
N PRO A 103 10.31 -2.50 3.46
CA PRO A 103 8.95 -2.49 2.91
C PRO A 103 7.87 -2.31 3.99
N CYS A 104 8.07 -2.90 5.16
CA CYS A 104 7.12 -2.81 6.27
C CYS A 104 7.11 -1.39 6.86
N GLN A 105 8.28 -0.79 7.06
CA GLN A 105 8.43 0.58 7.57
C GLN A 105 7.76 1.60 6.65
N TYR A 106 7.99 1.47 5.34
CA TYR A 106 7.41 2.39 4.35
C TYR A 106 5.89 2.23 4.28
N VAL A 107 5.37 1.00 4.26
CA VAL A 107 3.91 0.76 4.27
C VAL A 107 3.27 1.29 5.55
N ALA A 108 3.90 1.12 6.71
CA ALA A 108 3.43 1.68 7.97
C ALA A 108 3.42 3.21 7.96
N ALA A 109 4.49 3.84 7.47
CA ALA A 109 4.56 5.30 7.37
C ALA A 109 3.51 5.86 6.41
N ILE A 110 3.33 5.23 5.24
CA ILE A 110 2.26 5.59 4.29
C ILE A 110 0.91 5.48 4.97
N ALA A 111 0.65 4.42 5.74
CA ALA A 111 -0.61 4.24 6.47
C ALA A 111 -0.89 5.39 7.45
N GLU A 112 0.13 5.85 8.19
CA GLU A 112 -0.03 6.98 9.11
C GLU A 112 -0.21 8.32 8.36
N VAL A 113 0.55 8.55 7.29
CA VAL A 113 0.45 9.77 6.46
C VAL A 113 -0.93 9.88 5.82
N ILE A 114 -1.48 8.80 5.27
CA ILE A 114 -2.79 8.85 4.63
C ILE A 114 -3.92 8.97 5.65
N LYS A 115 -3.75 8.55 6.92
CA LYS A 115 -4.79 8.54 7.94
C LYS A 115 -5.27 9.94 8.37
N VAL A 116 -4.45 10.99 8.19
CA VAL A 116 -4.65 12.37 8.69
C VAL A 116 -6.13 12.76 8.85
N GLY A 117 -6.56 12.98 10.09
CA GLY A 117 -7.92 13.44 10.38
C GLY A 117 -8.99 12.35 10.47
N THR A 118 -8.65 11.06 10.30
CA THR A 118 -9.57 9.95 10.55
C THR A 118 -9.14 9.15 11.79
N LYS A 119 -9.84 9.41 12.92
CA LYS A 119 -9.87 8.47 14.05
C LYS A 119 -10.99 7.43 13.84
N GLN A 120 -11.14 6.91 12.63
CA GLN A 120 -12.14 5.86 12.42
C GLN A 120 -11.59 4.54 12.98
N PRO A 121 -12.32 3.87 13.89
CA PRO A 121 -12.02 2.51 14.23
C PRO A 121 -12.28 1.69 12.98
N LEU A 122 -11.23 1.29 12.27
CA LEU A 122 -11.35 0.29 11.23
C LEU A 122 -12.01 -0.94 11.89
N ILE A 123 -13.19 -1.32 11.42
CA ILE A 123 -13.80 -2.62 11.73
C ILE A 123 -12.95 -3.65 11.00
N ILE A 124 -11.80 -3.95 11.60
CA ILE A 124 -10.90 -4.99 11.16
C ILE A 124 -11.50 -6.28 11.74
N THR A 125 -11.82 -7.25 10.89
CA THR A 125 -12.18 -8.58 11.39
C THR A 125 -11.04 -9.11 12.27
N PRO A 126 -11.33 -9.96 13.27
CA PRO A 126 -10.29 -10.50 14.16
C PRO A 126 -9.14 -11.18 13.40
N GLU A 127 -9.39 -11.74 12.22
CA GLU A 127 -8.39 -12.31 11.31
C GLU A 127 -7.45 -11.25 10.74
N LEU A 128 -7.97 -10.12 10.26
CA LEU A 128 -7.17 -9.03 9.71
C LEU A 128 -6.34 -8.31 10.79
N ARG A 129 -6.83 -8.25 12.04
CA ARG A 129 -6.07 -7.73 13.20
C ARG A 129 -4.90 -8.65 13.54
N ARG A 130 -5.13 -9.97 13.51
CA ARG A 130 -4.09 -10.99 13.72
C ARG A 130 -3.08 -11.07 12.58
N SER A 131 -3.43 -10.59 11.39
CA SER A 131 -2.53 -10.57 10.23
C SER A 131 -1.88 -9.21 9.98
N ALA A 132 -2.22 -8.16 10.73
CA ALA A 132 -1.62 -6.84 10.61
C ALA A 132 -0.11 -6.85 10.90
N ASP A 133 0.39 -7.89 11.58
CA ASP A 133 1.81 -8.14 11.82
C ASP A 133 2.53 -8.73 10.59
N ARG A 134 1.80 -9.10 9.53
CA ARG A 134 2.38 -9.59 8.28
C ARG A 134 2.44 -8.46 7.24
N PRO A 135 3.48 -8.42 6.38
CA PRO A 135 3.61 -7.38 5.34
C PRO A 135 2.37 -7.22 4.45
N ALA A 136 1.75 -8.34 4.04
CA ALA A 136 0.51 -8.31 3.24
C ALA A 136 -0.67 -7.71 4.02
N GLY A 137 -0.78 -7.98 5.32
CA GLY A 137 -1.80 -7.40 6.19
C GLY A 137 -1.64 -5.90 6.35
N MET A 138 -0.39 -5.43 6.49
CA MET A 138 -0.08 -4.00 6.49
C MET A 138 -0.51 -3.34 5.18
N ALA A 139 -0.16 -3.92 4.04
CA ALA A 139 -0.55 -3.37 2.72
C ALA A 139 -2.07 -3.31 2.55
N VAL A 140 -2.80 -4.35 2.94
CA VAL A 140 -4.27 -4.37 2.91
C VAL A 140 -4.87 -3.31 3.84
N ALA A 141 -4.31 -3.13 5.05
CA ALA A 141 -4.77 -2.10 5.98
C ALA A 141 -4.52 -0.68 5.43
N THR A 142 -3.37 -0.44 4.82
CA THR A 142 -3.05 0.83 4.14
C THR A 142 -4.03 1.09 3.00
N LEU A 143 -4.30 0.10 2.14
CA LEU A 143 -5.26 0.24 1.05
C LEU A 143 -6.69 0.53 1.55
N LYS A 144 -7.15 -0.17 2.59
CA LYS A 144 -8.45 0.12 3.24
C LYS A 144 -8.52 1.54 3.78
N THR A 145 -7.44 2.00 4.42
CA THR A 145 -7.36 3.35 4.96
C THR A 145 -7.42 4.39 3.84
N LEU A 146 -6.71 4.15 2.73
CA LEU A 146 -6.74 4.99 1.53
C LEU A 146 -8.18 5.10 1.00
N LEU A 147 -8.85 3.97 0.73
CA LEU A 147 -10.22 3.95 0.21
C LEU A 147 -11.21 4.63 1.16
N SER A 148 -11.04 4.46 2.48
CA SER A 148 -11.90 5.11 3.46
C SER A 148 -11.72 6.63 3.41
N ARG A 149 -10.47 7.09 3.29
CA ARG A 149 -10.10 8.50 3.25
C ARG A 149 -10.55 9.20 1.97
N THR A 150 -10.49 8.52 0.85
CA THR A 150 -10.97 9.03 -0.43
C THR A 150 -12.48 8.90 -0.59
N GLN A 151 -13.21 8.42 0.43
CA GLN A 151 -14.66 8.19 0.39
C GLN A 151 -15.09 7.16 -0.68
N SER A 152 -14.26 6.14 -0.89
CA SER A 152 -14.54 5.02 -1.81
C SER A 152 -15.27 3.88 -1.07
N THR A 153 -16.37 4.19 -0.38
CA THR A 153 -17.06 3.25 0.51
C THR A 153 -17.66 2.06 -0.23
N SER A 154 -18.21 2.26 -1.43
CA SER A 154 -18.76 1.18 -2.26
C SER A 154 -17.70 0.11 -2.59
N VAL A 155 -16.46 0.54 -2.84
CA VAL A 155 -15.34 -0.39 -3.07
C VAL A 155 -15.02 -1.23 -1.84
N ILE A 156 -15.12 -0.63 -0.65
CA ILE A 156 -14.93 -1.34 0.61
C ILE A 156 -16.03 -2.36 0.83
N GLU A 157 -17.28 -2.00 0.51
CA GLU A 157 -18.46 -2.85 0.65
C GLU A 157 -18.39 -4.07 -0.29
N ASP A 158 -18.08 -3.87 -1.57
CA ASP A 158 -17.90 -4.96 -2.54
C ASP A 158 -16.83 -5.96 -2.08
N MET A 159 -15.68 -5.43 -1.64
CA MET A 159 -14.58 -6.23 -1.13
C MET A 159 -14.95 -6.97 0.17
N ASN A 160 -15.80 -6.39 1.02
CA ASN A 160 -16.31 -7.08 2.21
C ASN A 160 -17.27 -8.22 1.82
N GLN A 161 -18.22 -7.97 0.92
CA GLN A 161 -19.20 -8.95 0.46
C GLN A 161 -18.53 -10.16 -0.20
N ALA A 162 -17.49 -9.92 -0.99
CA ALA A 162 -16.71 -10.95 -1.66
C ALA A 162 -15.64 -11.62 -0.79
N ARG A 163 -15.50 -11.24 0.50
CA ARG A 163 -14.38 -11.63 1.38
C ARG A 163 -12.99 -11.27 0.81
N GLY A 164 -12.92 -10.38 -0.16
CA GLY A 164 -11.70 -10.02 -0.90
C GLY A 164 -10.56 -9.57 0.01
N TRP A 165 -10.84 -8.88 1.10
CA TRP A 165 -9.79 -8.47 2.05
C TRP A 165 -9.06 -9.61 2.73
N THR A 166 -9.77 -10.70 3.01
CA THR A 166 -9.16 -11.90 3.61
C THR A 166 -8.41 -12.68 2.54
N GLU A 167 -9.00 -12.77 1.35
CA GLU A 167 -8.41 -13.46 0.20
C GLU A 167 -7.14 -12.76 -0.33
N CYS A 168 -7.00 -11.44 -0.18
CA CYS A 168 -5.74 -10.73 -0.46
C CYS A 168 -4.53 -11.27 0.33
N LEU A 169 -4.78 -11.93 1.47
CA LEU A 169 -3.74 -12.49 2.33
C LEU A 169 -3.45 -13.96 2.01
N ASP A 170 -4.26 -14.57 1.14
CA ASP A 170 -4.17 -15.97 0.76
C ASP A 170 -3.44 -16.11 -0.58
N ARG A 171 -2.45 -17.01 -0.64
CA ARG A 171 -1.58 -17.16 -1.82
C ARG A 171 -2.32 -17.66 -3.06
N GLU A 172 -3.41 -18.40 -2.89
CA GLU A 172 -4.19 -18.99 -3.98
C GLU A 172 -5.36 -18.10 -4.36
N LEU A 173 -6.03 -17.53 -3.36
CA LEU A 173 -7.25 -16.73 -3.56
C LEU A 173 -6.98 -15.26 -3.91
N PHE A 174 -5.75 -14.74 -3.74
CA PHE A 174 -5.48 -13.32 -3.99
C PHE A 174 -5.85 -12.88 -5.42
N VAL A 175 -5.76 -13.77 -6.42
CA VAL A 175 -6.13 -13.46 -7.81
C VAL A 175 -7.61 -13.05 -7.90
N GLY A 176 -8.48 -13.79 -7.19
CA GLY A 176 -9.89 -13.49 -7.08
C GLY A 176 -10.12 -12.14 -6.39
N ALA A 177 -9.42 -11.91 -5.28
CA ALA A 177 -9.50 -10.66 -4.54
C ALA A 177 -9.10 -9.42 -5.37
N ILE A 178 -7.98 -9.49 -6.09
CA ILE A 178 -7.55 -8.39 -6.98
C ILE A 178 -8.54 -8.19 -8.12
N THR A 179 -9.11 -9.27 -8.66
CA THR A 179 -10.16 -9.18 -9.68
C THR A 179 -11.39 -8.43 -9.16
N VAL A 180 -11.85 -8.74 -7.94
CA VAL A 180 -12.97 -8.02 -7.31
C VAL A 180 -12.62 -6.54 -7.11
N LEU A 181 -11.43 -6.25 -6.58
CA LEU A 181 -10.97 -4.87 -6.37
C LEU A 181 -10.98 -4.07 -7.67
N VAL A 182 -10.38 -4.59 -8.73
CA VAL A 182 -10.30 -3.89 -10.03
C VAL A 182 -11.69 -3.66 -10.61
N ARG A 183 -12.58 -4.66 -10.56
CA ARG A 183 -13.96 -4.51 -11.05
C ARG A 183 -14.73 -3.45 -10.28
N SER A 184 -14.56 -3.42 -8.97
CA SER A 184 -15.20 -2.43 -8.10
C SER A 184 -14.65 -1.02 -8.35
N LEU A 185 -13.35 -0.89 -8.62
CA LEU A 185 -12.74 0.37 -9.06
C LEU A 185 -13.29 0.83 -10.42
N VAL A 186 -13.47 -0.07 -11.38
CA VAL A 186 -14.11 0.28 -12.67
C VAL A 186 -15.53 0.82 -12.46
N GLU A 187 -16.29 0.21 -11.55
CA GLU A 187 -17.69 0.60 -11.28
C GLU A 187 -17.81 1.92 -10.52
N HIS A 188 -16.97 2.13 -9.51
CA HIS A 188 -17.16 3.20 -8.53
C HIS A 188 -16.10 4.30 -8.58
N ARG A 189 -14.99 4.06 -9.28
CA ARG A 189 -13.82 4.95 -9.42
C ARG A 189 -13.18 4.86 -10.81
N PRO A 190 -13.93 5.02 -11.91
CA PRO A 190 -13.42 4.87 -13.27
C PRO A 190 -12.22 5.79 -13.55
N GLU A 191 -12.16 6.96 -12.91
CA GLU A 191 -11.07 7.92 -13.03
C GLU A 191 -9.70 7.41 -12.53
N TRP A 192 -9.70 6.35 -11.70
CA TRP A 192 -8.46 5.73 -11.21
C TRP A 192 -7.96 4.57 -12.08
N VAL A 193 -8.82 4.05 -12.96
CA VAL A 193 -8.54 2.83 -13.73
C VAL A 193 -7.38 3.04 -14.69
N ASP A 194 -7.41 4.11 -15.48
CA ASP A 194 -6.37 4.42 -16.47
C ASP A 194 -4.97 4.61 -15.84
N PRO A 195 -4.81 5.44 -14.79
CA PRO A 195 -3.53 5.56 -14.07
C PRO A 195 -3.05 4.25 -13.46
N LEU A 196 -3.95 3.50 -12.81
CA LEU A 196 -3.64 2.20 -12.21
C LEU A 196 -3.15 1.21 -13.25
N ALA A 197 -3.91 1.06 -14.34
CA ALA A 197 -3.60 0.12 -15.40
C ALA A 197 -2.25 0.43 -16.03
N ARG A 198 -1.96 1.71 -16.33
CA ARG A 198 -0.66 2.13 -16.88
C ARG A 198 0.50 1.74 -15.96
N CYS A 199 0.41 2.11 -14.68
CA CYS A 199 1.45 1.81 -13.69
C CYS A 199 1.73 0.30 -13.59
N VAL A 200 0.67 -0.51 -13.61
CA VAL A 200 0.77 -1.96 -13.49
C VAL A 200 1.26 -2.60 -14.80
N MET A 201 0.80 -2.14 -15.96
CA MET A 201 1.21 -2.63 -17.28
C MET A 201 2.68 -2.38 -17.57
N GLU A 202 3.24 -1.24 -17.12
CA GLU A 202 4.67 -0.94 -17.21
C GLU A 202 5.54 -2.00 -16.51
N LYS A 203 4.97 -2.72 -15.53
CA LYS A 203 5.65 -3.76 -14.76
C LYS A 203 5.40 -5.18 -15.29
N SER A 204 4.72 -5.32 -16.43
CA SER A 204 4.40 -6.64 -17.02
C SER A 204 5.62 -7.45 -17.46
N CYS A 205 6.75 -6.81 -17.74
CA CYS A 205 8.02 -7.46 -18.13
C CYS A 205 9.01 -7.60 -16.96
N HIS A 206 8.58 -7.38 -15.71
CA HIS A 206 9.46 -7.41 -14.55
C HIS A 206 10.10 -8.79 -14.33
N GLU A 207 11.33 -8.87 -13.84
CA GLU A 207 12.02 -10.15 -13.60
C GLU A 207 11.26 -11.06 -12.61
N ARG A 208 10.55 -10.43 -11.68
CA ARG A 208 9.81 -11.09 -10.59
C ARG A 208 8.39 -11.49 -11.00
N GLU A 209 8.10 -12.78 -10.90
CA GLU A 209 6.78 -13.36 -11.19
C GLU A 209 5.61 -12.63 -10.50
N PRO A 210 5.63 -12.32 -9.19
CA PRO A 210 4.46 -11.75 -8.52
C PRO A 210 4.03 -10.39 -9.10
N ILE A 211 5.01 -9.59 -9.57
CA ILE A 211 4.76 -8.28 -10.17
C ILE A 211 4.12 -8.46 -11.54
N ARG A 212 4.69 -9.33 -12.39
CA ARG A 212 4.09 -9.67 -13.70
C ARG A 212 2.69 -10.27 -13.55
N LEU A 213 2.51 -11.18 -12.60
CA LEU A 213 1.22 -11.83 -12.33
C LEU A 213 0.15 -10.80 -11.95
N THR A 214 0.49 -9.81 -11.13
CA THR A 214 -0.43 -8.72 -10.80
C THR A 214 -0.87 -7.97 -12.05
N ALA A 215 0.05 -7.71 -12.98
CA ALA A 215 -0.29 -7.05 -14.25
C ALA A 215 -1.26 -7.84 -15.10
N VAL A 216 -1.04 -9.14 -15.24
CA VAL A 216 -1.91 -10.04 -16.00
C VAL A 216 -3.29 -10.15 -15.34
N VAL A 217 -3.36 -10.24 -14.01
CA VAL A 217 -4.64 -10.30 -13.28
C VAL A 217 -5.45 -9.02 -13.43
N VAL A 218 -4.80 -7.86 -13.31
CA VAL A 218 -5.44 -6.55 -13.51
C VAL A 218 -5.98 -6.45 -14.94
N CYS A 219 -5.17 -6.74 -15.96
CA CYS A 219 -5.63 -6.71 -17.36
C CYS A 219 -6.77 -7.68 -17.64
N SER A 220 -6.70 -8.91 -17.11
CA SER A 220 -7.78 -9.91 -17.22
C SER A 220 -9.09 -9.41 -16.60
N ALA A 221 -9.01 -8.69 -15.46
CA ALA A 221 -10.16 -8.08 -14.82
C ALA A 221 -10.74 -6.92 -15.64
N LEU A 222 -9.88 -6.07 -16.23
CA LEU A 222 -10.28 -4.94 -17.07
C LEU A 222 -11.00 -5.38 -18.35
N VAL A 223 -10.46 -6.39 -19.06
CA VAL A 223 -11.08 -6.94 -20.27
C VAL A 223 -12.49 -7.45 -19.99
N LYS A 224 -12.71 -8.12 -18.85
CA LYS A 224 -14.01 -8.67 -18.45
C LYS A 224 -15.07 -7.61 -18.11
N LYS A 225 -14.67 -6.35 -17.96
CA LYS A 225 -15.52 -5.22 -17.57
C LYS A 225 -15.57 -4.12 -18.64
N ALA A 226 -15.13 -4.40 -19.87
CA ALA A 226 -15.22 -3.49 -21.01
C ALA A 226 -16.35 -3.92 -21.97
N PRO A 227 -17.32 -3.05 -22.32
CA PRO A 227 -17.52 -1.68 -21.81
C PRO A 227 -17.95 -1.69 -20.33
N ASP A 228 -17.75 -0.56 -19.65
CA ASP A 228 -18.19 -0.42 -18.26
C ASP A 228 -19.72 -0.40 -18.15
N SER A 229 -20.24 -0.37 -16.91
CA SER A 229 -21.69 -0.44 -16.68
C SER A 229 -22.47 0.78 -17.21
N ASN A 230 -21.78 1.89 -17.53
CA ASN A 230 -22.37 3.08 -18.17
C ASN A 230 -22.29 3.03 -19.70
N GLY A 231 -21.65 1.99 -20.24
CA GLY A 231 -21.37 1.85 -21.68
C GLY A 231 -20.14 2.63 -22.13
N ASP A 232 -19.37 3.23 -21.21
CA ASP A 232 -18.13 3.91 -21.54
C ASP A 232 -17.04 2.87 -21.85
N PHE A 233 -16.23 3.20 -22.85
CA PHE A 233 -15.32 2.26 -23.47
C PHE A 233 -13.98 2.92 -23.80
N ASN A 234 -12.94 2.57 -23.03
CA ASN A 234 -11.57 2.94 -23.35
C ASN A 234 -10.96 1.90 -24.31
N GLU A 235 -11.14 2.11 -25.61
CA GLU A 235 -10.65 1.21 -26.66
C GLU A 235 -9.15 0.95 -26.55
N LYS A 236 -8.36 2.00 -26.32
CA LYS A 236 -6.90 1.89 -26.20
C LYS A 236 -6.51 1.00 -25.04
N LEU A 237 -7.10 1.23 -23.86
CA LEU A 237 -6.83 0.42 -22.68
C LEU A 237 -7.21 -1.04 -22.89
N LEU A 238 -8.32 -1.32 -23.58
CA LEU A 238 -8.71 -2.68 -23.91
C LEU A 238 -7.67 -3.35 -24.83
N ILE A 239 -7.27 -2.69 -25.91
CA ILE A 239 -6.27 -3.21 -26.86
C ILE A 239 -4.95 -3.50 -26.14
N ASP A 240 -4.48 -2.56 -25.31
CA ASP A 240 -3.23 -2.73 -24.55
C ASP A 240 -3.35 -3.89 -23.54
N SER A 241 -4.52 -4.05 -22.89
CA SER A 241 -4.79 -5.17 -22.00
C SER A 241 -4.77 -6.51 -22.74
N VAL A 242 -5.44 -6.61 -23.90
CA VAL A 242 -5.48 -7.83 -24.71
C VAL A 242 -4.08 -8.22 -25.18
N ARG A 243 -3.30 -7.28 -25.69
CA ARG A 243 -1.91 -7.54 -26.12
C ARG A 243 -1.05 -8.05 -24.98
N LEU A 244 -1.19 -7.47 -23.78
CA LEU A 244 -0.47 -7.94 -22.61
C LEU A 244 -0.87 -9.38 -22.25
N LEU A 245 -2.16 -9.70 -22.28
CA LEU A 245 -2.63 -11.07 -22.02
C LEU A 245 -2.11 -12.05 -23.08
N GLU A 246 -2.12 -11.70 -24.35
CA GLU A 246 -1.55 -12.51 -25.44
C GLU A 246 -0.07 -12.81 -25.19
N ASN A 247 0.73 -11.79 -24.84
CA ASN A 247 2.14 -11.95 -24.51
C ASN A 247 2.34 -12.88 -23.30
N SER A 248 1.47 -12.78 -22.30
CA SER A 248 1.54 -13.59 -21.07
C SER A 248 1.35 -15.09 -21.29
N LEU A 249 0.76 -15.52 -22.42
CA LEU A 249 0.62 -16.93 -22.79
C LEU A 249 1.98 -17.64 -22.97
N THR A 250 3.04 -16.87 -23.20
CA THR A 250 4.41 -17.36 -23.34
C THR A 250 5.27 -17.15 -22.08
N ASP A 251 4.69 -16.68 -20.98
CA ASP A 251 5.42 -16.46 -19.73
C ASP A 251 6.01 -17.78 -19.18
N GLN A 252 7.19 -17.69 -18.58
CA GLN A 252 7.87 -18.82 -17.95
C GLN A 252 7.01 -19.44 -16.82
N SER A 253 6.24 -18.61 -16.10
CA SER A 253 5.37 -19.06 -15.03
C SER A 253 4.08 -19.68 -15.57
N LEU A 254 3.83 -20.94 -15.20
CA LEU A 254 2.56 -21.62 -15.46
C LEU A 254 1.38 -20.92 -14.77
N ARG A 255 1.61 -20.23 -13.65
CA ARG A 255 0.56 -19.50 -12.93
C ARG A 255 0.07 -18.32 -13.76
N ILE A 256 1.00 -17.59 -14.38
CA ILE A 256 0.69 -16.46 -15.25
C ILE A 256 -0.07 -16.92 -16.50
N ARG A 257 0.41 -17.97 -17.16
CA ARG A 257 -0.23 -18.55 -18.36
C ARG A 257 -1.66 -19.07 -18.16
N ARG A 258 -2.08 -19.26 -16.90
CA ARG A 258 -3.40 -19.82 -16.53
C ARG A 258 -4.45 -18.76 -16.18
N VAL A 259 -4.05 -17.51 -15.99
CA VAL A 259 -4.96 -16.38 -15.67
C VAL A 259 -5.84 -16.06 -16.88
#